data_AF-A0A7J0ECZ3-F1
#
_entry.id   AF-A0A7J0ECZ3-F1
#
_cell.length_a   1.000
_cell.length_b   1.000
_cell.length_c   1.000
_cell.angle_alpha   90.00
_cell.angle_beta   90.00
_cell.angle_gamma   90.00
#
_symmetry.space_group_name_H-M   'P 1'
#
loop_
_entity.id
_entity.type
_entity.pdbx_description
1 polymer ?
#
loop_
_entity_poly.entity_id
_entity_poly.type
_entity_poly.pdbx_seq_one_letter_code
_entity_poly.pdbx_strand_id
1 'polypeptide(L)'
;MGFSGSVSAALLGFLIFHGFCFSQKAPYSTLTRDARLAPPVSYYDYIIIGGGTAGCALAATLSQNASVLVLERGDLPYSHPTINNIVTFAATLADISPNCPSQPFTSTDGVINTRARVLGGGSAINAGFYSRASTDYVGKAGWDPRLVEESYEWVERKVVFQPPMLEWQTAVRDGLVEVGVLPDNGFTYKHVYGTKVGGTIFDHNGRRHTAADLLEYADPATASVFLNAMVHQIFFETKGKPRPRAHGVEFRDQEGNIHRAYLNEGPMNEVILSAGALGSPQMLMLSGIGPRAHLMAHGIEVLVDQPMVGQGMADNPMNILVIPSPRPVEGSLVQVVGITRFDNYIEAASGLQLSALLQMFANQTGHTNTVISEINPLLKLTSQIGVILQKIIGPLSRGNLELETRDPNDNPRVTFNYFKDPQDLQRCVQGMRTVIQVIESRAFSTFRYPTLSVQTLISIMLALPVNLRPRHFSAAFSLEQFCIDTVMSIWHYHGGCQVGRVVDHDYKVLGVDTLRVIDGSTFNGSPGTNPQATLMMLGRYMGQRILHERFPNGKK
;
A
#
# COMPACT_ATOMS: atom_id res chain seq x y z
N MET A 1 33.34 58.54 -51.25
CA MET A 1 32.40 58.74 -50.12
C MET A 1 31.28 57.73 -50.34
N GLY A 2 30.93 56.78 -49.48
CA GLY A 2 31.26 56.49 -48.09
C GLY A 2 30.14 55.58 -47.59
N PHE A 3 30.52 54.41 -47.08
CA PHE A 3 29.88 53.58 -46.06
C PHE A 3 28.38 53.20 -46.13
N SER A 4 28.12 51.89 -46.20
CA SER A 4 27.58 51.03 -45.12
C SER A 4 26.95 49.76 -45.76
N GLY A 5 27.06 48.54 -45.25
CA GLY A 5 27.64 48.04 -44.02
C GLY A 5 27.92 46.53 -44.12
N SER A 6 28.79 46.10 -43.21
CA SER A 6 29.42 44.80 -43.01
C SER A 6 28.46 43.59 -42.89
N VAL A 7 28.87 42.48 -43.50
CA VAL A 7 28.45 41.11 -43.14
C VAL A 7 29.41 40.61 -42.06
N SER A 8 28.89 40.34 -40.86
CA SER A 8 29.61 39.61 -39.81
C SER A 8 28.83 38.36 -39.41
N ALA A 9 29.54 37.24 -39.42
CA ALA A 9 29.07 35.91 -39.08
C ALA A 9 28.64 35.82 -37.60
N ALA A 10 27.53 35.11 -37.35
CA ALA A 10 27.15 34.68 -36.01
C ALA A 10 27.24 33.15 -35.93
N LEU A 11 28.22 32.65 -35.16
CA LEU A 11 28.23 31.28 -34.65
C LEU A 11 27.04 31.12 -33.69
N LEU A 12 26.08 30.25 -34.03
CA LEU A 12 25.10 29.76 -33.07
C LEU A 12 25.76 28.69 -32.19
N GLY A 13 26.10 29.05 -30.95
CA GLY A 13 26.48 28.10 -29.91
C GLY A 13 25.27 27.27 -29.50
N PHE A 14 25.37 25.95 -29.64
CA PHE A 14 24.48 24.99 -28.98
C PHE A 14 24.68 25.07 -27.47
N LEU A 15 23.82 25.83 -26.78
CA LEU A 15 23.66 25.71 -25.33
C LEU A 15 22.93 24.40 -25.04
N ILE A 16 23.71 23.36 -24.74
CA ILE A 16 23.21 22.14 -24.11
C ILE A 16 22.73 22.54 -22.71
N PHE A 17 21.43 22.79 -22.55
CA PHE A 17 20.79 22.78 -21.25
C PHE A 17 20.95 21.38 -20.65
N HIS A 18 22.03 21.18 -19.91
CA HIS A 18 22.07 20.14 -18.89
C HIS A 18 21.00 20.55 -17.88
N GLY A 19 19.81 19.96 -18.00
CA GLY A 19 18.82 20.03 -16.95
C GLY A 19 19.49 19.53 -15.68
N PHE A 20 19.76 20.45 -14.75
CA PHE A 20 20.17 20.08 -13.41
C PHE A 20 19.04 19.22 -12.84
N CYS A 21 19.25 17.91 -12.81
CA CYS A 21 18.42 17.00 -12.06
C CYS A 21 18.67 17.31 -10.58
N PHE A 22 17.91 18.25 -10.03
CA PHE A 22 17.87 18.45 -8.59
C PHE A 22 17.19 17.22 -8.00
N SER A 23 18.00 16.22 -7.61
CA SER A 23 17.56 15.19 -6.68
C SER A 23 17.07 15.92 -5.43
N GLN A 24 15.76 15.90 -5.21
CA GLN A 24 15.13 16.56 -4.08
C GLN A 24 15.59 15.81 -2.83
N LYS A 25 16.43 16.44 -2.02
CA LYS A 25 16.95 15.82 -0.79
C LYS A 25 15.77 15.44 0.10
N ALA A 26 15.80 14.21 0.63
CA ALA A 26 14.83 13.77 1.61
C ALA A 26 14.83 14.74 2.81
N PRO A 27 13.65 15.18 3.29
CA PRO A 27 13.58 16.22 4.31
C PRO A 27 14.06 15.74 5.69
N TYR A 28 14.25 14.42 5.85
CA TYR A 28 14.75 13.74 7.05
C TYR A 28 16.17 13.13 6.83
N SER A 29 16.94 13.66 5.89
CA SER A 29 18.26 13.10 5.48
C SER A 29 19.29 12.93 6.60
N THR A 30 19.18 13.65 7.73
CA THR A 30 20.08 13.51 8.89
C THR A 30 19.84 12.23 9.70
N LEU A 31 18.61 11.68 9.63
CA LEU A 31 18.16 10.48 10.34
C LEU A 31 18.47 9.19 9.59
N THR A 32 18.48 9.26 8.26
CA THR A 32 18.56 8.09 7.38
C THR A 32 19.97 7.83 6.90
N ARG A 33 20.43 6.59 7.00
CA ARG A 33 21.72 6.13 6.52
C ARG A 33 21.58 4.78 5.84
N ASP A 34 22.47 4.49 4.91
CA ASP A 34 22.61 3.14 4.37
C ASP A 34 23.12 2.18 5.46
N ALA A 35 22.64 0.93 5.47
CA ALA A 35 23.03 -0.10 6.43
C ALA A 35 24.55 -0.37 6.46
N ARG A 36 25.29 -0.13 5.38
CA ARG A 36 26.76 -0.24 5.36
C ARG A 36 27.45 0.68 6.36
N LEU A 37 26.79 1.77 6.76
CA LEU A 37 27.27 2.71 7.77
C LEU A 37 26.80 2.35 9.19
N ALA A 38 26.05 1.26 9.35
CA ALA A 38 25.62 0.81 10.66
C ALA A 38 26.80 0.24 11.45
N PRO A 39 26.87 0.47 12.77
CA PRO A 39 27.87 -0.18 13.60
C PRO A 39 27.64 -1.70 13.63
N PRO A 40 28.67 -2.53 13.87
CA PRO A 40 28.49 -3.97 14.02
C PRO A 40 27.54 -4.35 15.16
N VAL A 41 27.53 -3.54 16.23
CA VAL A 41 26.65 -3.69 17.40
C VAL A 41 26.10 -2.34 17.80
N SER A 42 24.81 -2.27 18.13
CA SER A 42 24.13 -1.07 18.64
C SER A 42 23.03 -1.39 19.65
N TYR A 43 22.58 -0.38 20.40
CA TYR A 43 21.58 -0.53 21.46
C TYR A 43 20.53 0.57 21.42
N TYR A 44 19.26 0.19 21.55
CA TYR A 44 18.11 1.11 21.47
C TYR A 44 17.01 0.73 22.45
N ASP A 45 16.17 1.68 22.83
CA ASP A 45 14.97 1.38 23.63
C ASP A 45 13.92 0.63 22.80
N TYR A 46 13.80 0.97 21.51
CA TYR A 46 12.91 0.30 20.57
C TYR A 46 13.61 -0.01 19.26
N ILE A 47 13.38 -1.21 18.73
CA ILE A 47 13.82 -1.62 17.39
C ILE A 47 12.59 -1.91 16.54
N ILE A 48 12.36 -1.09 15.53
CA ILE A 48 11.25 -1.21 14.57
C ILE A 48 11.78 -1.90 13.31
N ILE A 49 11.21 -3.06 13.00
CA ILE A 49 11.51 -3.81 11.78
C ILE A 49 10.49 -3.43 10.71
N GLY A 50 10.92 -2.66 9.71
CA GLY A 50 10.10 -2.12 8.62
C GLY A 50 9.79 -0.64 8.81
N GLY A 51 10.37 0.20 7.96
CA GLY A 51 10.09 1.64 7.87
C GLY A 51 8.86 1.90 6.99
N GLY A 52 7.79 1.15 7.22
CA GLY A 52 6.58 1.19 6.41
C GLY A 52 5.57 2.26 6.83
N THR A 53 4.33 2.11 6.36
CA THR A 53 3.25 3.09 6.57
C THR A 53 2.92 3.33 8.05
N ALA A 54 2.92 2.28 8.89
CA ALA A 54 2.77 2.43 10.34
C ALA A 54 4.12 2.72 11.03
N GLY A 55 5.18 2.04 10.60
CA GLY A 55 6.52 2.11 11.19
C GLY A 55 7.11 3.52 11.24
N CYS A 56 6.95 4.33 10.18
CA CYS A 56 7.44 5.71 10.18
C CYS A 56 6.74 6.58 11.23
N ALA A 57 5.40 6.52 11.31
CA ALA A 57 4.62 7.28 12.30
C ALA A 57 4.91 6.83 13.74
N LEU A 58 5.10 5.52 13.93
CA LEU A 58 5.49 4.93 15.20
C LEU A 58 6.88 5.41 15.64
N ALA A 59 7.86 5.35 14.74
CA ALA A 59 9.23 5.77 15.02
C ALA A 59 9.31 7.25 15.42
N ALA A 60 8.68 8.13 14.62
CA ALA A 60 8.63 9.57 14.89
C ALA A 60 7.96 9.89 16.23
N THR A 61 7.00 9.06 16.65
CA THR A 61 6.33 9.19 17.94
C THR A 61 7.20 8.73 19.09
N LEU A 62 7.77 7.52 19.02
CA LEU A 62 8.55 6.94 20.11
C LEU A 62 9.86 7.72 20.34
N SER A 63 10.45 8.29 19.29
CA SER A 63 11.72 9.03 19.37
C SER A 63 11.66 10.24 20.30
N GLN A 64 10.48 10.79 20.58
CA GLN A 64 10.34 11.97 21.44
C GLN A 64 10.89 11.75 22.86
N ASN A 65 10.87 10.50 23.36
CA ASN A 65 11.28 10.19 24.73
C ASN A 65 12.18 8.94 24.86
N ALA A 66 12.44 8.23 23.76
CA ALA A 66 13.17 6.97 23.75
C ALA A 66 14.09 6.87 22.53
N SER A 67 15.18 6.11 22.63
CA SER A 67 16.02 5.83 21.45
C SER A 67 15.37 4.78 20.55
N VAL A 68 15.29 5.07 19.27
CA VAL A 68 14.56 4.25 18.29
C VAL A 68 15.46 3.93 17.11
N LEU A 69 15.53 2.65 16.76
CA LEU A 69 16.10 2.18 15.51
C LEU A 69 14.98 1.73 14.56
N VAL A 70 15.02 2.19 13.32
CA VAL A 70 14.20 1.68 12.22
C VAL A 70 15.12 0.95 11.24
N LEU A 71 14.76 -0.29 10.90
CA LEU A 71 15.44 -1.10 9.89
C LEU A 71 14.50 -1.29 8.70
N GLU A 72 14.82 -0.66 7.58
CA GLU A 72 14.06 -0.75 6.33
C GLU A 72 14.87 -1.49 5.28
N ARG A 73 14.25 -2.51 4.66
CA ARG A 73 14.92 -3.36 3.66
C ARG A 73 15.11 -2.67 2.30
N GLY A 74 14.32 -1.64 1.99
CA GLY A 74 14.43 -0.85 0.78
C GLY A 74 15.21 0.46 0.93
N ASP A 75 15.32 1.19 -0.18
CA ASP A 75 16.00 2.50 -0.25
C ASP A 75 15.03 3.66 0.08
N LEU A 76 15.51 4.91 -0.06
CA LEU A 76 14.69 6.12 0.04
C LEU A 76 13.62 6.18 -1.06
N PRO A 77 12.41 6.69 -0.78
CA PRO A 77 11.42 6.95 -1.83
C PRO A 77 11.92 8.01 -2.82
N TYR A 78 12.55 9.07 -2.31
CA TYR A 78 12.94 10.24 -3.10
C TYR A 78 14.17 10.05 -3.99
N SER A 79 14.96 8.98 -3.79
CA SER A 79 16.04 8.60 -4.71
C SER A 79 15.51 7.99 -6.01
N HIS A 80 14.27 7.51 -6.04
CA HIS A 80 13.66 6.89 -7.21
C HIS A 80 12.82 7.90 -8.02
N PRO A 81 13.18 8.20 -9.27
CA PRO A 81 12.48 9.19 -10.09
C PRO A 81 11.02 8.82 -10.38
N THR A 82 10.65 7.54 -10.26
CA THR A 82 9.28 7.06 -10.53
C THR A 82 8.34 7.16 -9.34
N ILE A 83 8.83 7.26 -8.10
CA ILE A 83 7.97 7.28 -6.90
C ILE A 83 7.33 8.65 -6.67
N ASN A 84 8.08 9.71 -7.00
CA ASN A 84 7.85 11.04 -6.46
C ASN A 84 6.68 11.80 -7.10
N ASN A 85 6.09 11.30 -8.18
CA ASN A 85 5.05 12.01 -8.89
C ASN A 85 3.87 11.10 -9.28
N ILE A 86 2.67 11.67 -9.30
CA ILE A 86 1.45 10.98 -9.74
C ILE A 86 1.58 10.44 -11.17
N VAL A 87 2.28 11.15 -12.06
CA VAL A 87 2.39 10.75 -13.47
C VAL A 87 3.21 9.47 -13.66
N THR A 88 4.03 9.09 -12.68
CA THR A 88 4.90 7.92 -12.74
C THR A 88 4.37 6.73 -11.93
N PHE A 89 3.17 6.83 -11.33
CA PHE A 89 2.55 5.77 -10.53
C PHE A 89 2.58 4.39 -11.22
N ALA A 90 2.09 4.29 -12.46
CA ALA A 90 2.07 3.03 -13.18
C ALA A 90 3.47 2.53 -13.57
N ALA A 91 4.42 3.44 -13.82
CA ALA A 91 5.80 3.06 -14.08
C ALA A 91 6.48 2.45 -12.85
N THR A 92 6.18 2.95 -11.64
CA THR A 92 6.64 2.35 -10.38
C THR A 92 6.15 0.92 -10.21
N LEU A 93 4.89 0.64 -10.55
CA LEU A 93 4.32 -0.71 -10.42
C LEU A 93 4.79 -1.66 -11.53
N ALA A 94 5.11 -1.13 -12.72
CA ALA A 94 5.63 -1.89 -13.84
C ALA A 94 7.13 -2.27 -13.70
N ASP A 95 7.86 -1.66 -12.76
CA ASP A 95 9.26 -1.98 -12.50
C ASP A 95 9.39 -3.35 -11.81
N ILE A 96 9.95 -4.31 -12.55
CA ILE A 96 10.22 -5.68 -12.10
C ILE A 96 11.72 -5.93 -11.85
N SER A 97 12.52 -4.87 -11.74
CA SER A 97 13.95 -5.01 -11.45
C SER A 97 14.18 -5.66 -10.07
N PRO A 98 15.29 -6.40 -9.86
CA PRO A 98 15.50 -7.18 -8.63
C PRO A 98 15.39 -6.38 -7.35
N ASN A 99 15.71 -5.08 -7.37
CA ASN A 99 15.69 -4.14 -6.24
C ASN A 99 14.63 -3.03 -6.38
N CYS A 100 13.62 -3.22 -7.25
CA CYS A 100 12.54 -2.27 -7.41
C CYS A 100 11.80 -1.99 -6.08
N PRO A 101 11.23 -0.78 -5.92
CA PRO A 101 10.45 -0.41 -4.74
C PRO A 101 9.10 -1.14 -4.64
N SER A 102 8.65 -1.77 -5.74
CA SER A 102 7.39 -2.50 -5.86
C SER A 102 7.69 -3.97 -6.19
N GLN A 103 8.01 -4.78 -5.17
CA GLN A 103 8.34 -6.19 -5.36
C GLN A 103 7.09 -6.98 -5.78
N PRO A 104 7.04 -7.50 -7.03
CA PRO A 104 5.87 -8.20 -7.53
C PRO A 104 5.75 -9.58 -6.88
N PHE A 105 4.52 -10.07 -6.75
CA PHE A 105 4.22 -11.46 -6.42
C PHE A 105 2.87 -11.85 -7.03
N THR A 106 2.64 -13.15 -7.23
CA THR A 106 1.34 -13.66 -7.65
C THR A 106 0.81 -14.57 -6.55
N SER A 107 -0.42 -14.32 -6.12
CA SER A 107 -1.12 -15.20 -5.18
C SER A 107 -1.34 -16.58 -5.80
N THR A 108 -1.50 -17.61 -4.97
CA THR A 108 -1.85 -18.98 -5.42
C THR A 108 -3.19 -19.03 -6.16
N ASP A 109 -4.05 -18.03 -5.95
CA ASP A 109 -5.29 -17.80 -6.70
C ASP A 109 -5.08 -17.34 -8.15
N GLY A 110 -3.83 -17.09 -8.57
CA GLY A 110 -3.48 -16.56 -9.89
C GLY A 110 -3.67 -15.05 -10.03
N VAL A 111 -3.84 -14.32 -8.94
CA VAL A 111 -4.02 -12.85 -8.95
C VAL A 111 -2.69 -12.15 -8.71
N ILE A 112 -2.31 -11.29 -9.66
CA ILE A 112 -1.10 -10.46 -9.64
C ILE A 112 -1.19 -9.40 -8.55
N ASN A 113 -0.08 -9.19 -7.84
CA ASN A 113 0.01 -8.31 -6.69
C ASN A 113 1.42 -7.73 -6.53
N THR A 114 1.60 -6.82 -5.58
CA THR A 114 2.91 -6.25 -5.24
C THR A 114 3.00 -5.90 -3.77
N ARG A 115 4.21 -5.90 -3.21
CA ARG A 115 4.53 -5.36 -1.89
C ARG A 115 5.63 -4.32 -1.98
N ALA A 116 5.54 -3.31 -1.12
CA ALA A 116 6.56 -2.27 -1.08
C ALA A 116 7.90 -2.80 -0.53
N ARG A 117 8.98 -2.22 -1.05
CA ARG A 117 10.37 -2.38 -0.59
C ARG A 117 11.07 -1.03 -0.69
N VAL A 118 10.66 -0.11 0.17
CA VAL A 118 11.11 1.30 0.16
C VAL A 118 10.65 1.94 1.47
N LEU A 119 11.41 2.90 1.99
CA LEU A 119 11.00 3.69 3.16
C LEU A 119 9.66 4.40 2.88
N GLY A 120 8.76 4.38 3.85
CA GLY A 120 7.35 4.79 3.72
C GLY A 120 6.41 3.63 3.32
N GLY A 121 6.96 2.50 2.88
CA GLY A 121 6.21 1.29 2.54
C GLY A 121 5.16 1.52 1.44
N GLY A 122 3.97 0.94 1.61
CA GLY A 122 2.90 1.02 0.61
C GLY A 122 2.50 2.46 0.22
N SER A 123 2.63 3.43 1.14
CA SER A 123 2.36 4.85 0.84
C SER A 123 3.25 5.44 -0.26
N ALA A 124 4.45 4.88 -0.47
CA ALA A 124 5.36 5.32 -1.51
C ALA A 124 4.96 4.83 -2.91
N ILE A 125 4.18 3.75 -3.02
CA ILE A 125 3.85 3.14 -4.32
C ILE A 125 2.35 3.11 -4.63
N ASN A 126 1.49 3.51 -3.68
CA ASN A 126 0.03 3.42 -3.84
C ASN A 126 -0.57 4.51 -4.74
N ALA A 127 -1.89 4.44 -4.94
CA ALA A 127 -2.65 5.40 -5.73
C ALA A 127 -3.01 6.72 -5.00
N GLY A 128 -2.53 6.90 -3.77
CA GLY A 128 -2.60 8.16 -3.01
C GLY A 128 -3.93 8.53 -2.36
N PHE A 129 -5.04 7.83 -2.65
CA PHE A 129 -6.36 8.15 -2.08
C PHE A 129 -6.42 8.00 -0.55
N TYR A 130 -6.81 9.05 0.15
CA TYR A 130 -6.83 9.14 1.61
C TYR A 130 -8.26 9.22 2.16
N SER A 131 -8.60 8.26 3.02
CA SER A 131 -9.88 8.25 3.76
C SER A 131 -9.66 7.57 5.10
N ARG A 132 -10.23 8.15 6.17
CA ARG A 132 -10.20 7.59 7.53
C ARG A 132 -10.96 6.26 7.60
N ALA A 133 -10.73 5.51 8.67
CA ALA A 133 -11.51 4.34 9.01
C ALA A 133 -12.99 4.71 9.25
N SER A 134 -13.87 3.73 9.10
CA SER A 134 -15.25 3.85 9.57
C SER A 134 -15.28 3.93 11.10
N THR A 135 -16.27 4.65 11.63
CA THR A 135 -16.50 4.74 13.08
C THR A 135 -16.82 3.36 13.68
N ASP A 136 -17.52 2.50 12.92
CA ASP A 136 -17.79 1.11 13.29
C ASP A 136 -16.48 0.31 13.45
N TYR A 137 -15.52 0.46 12.52
CA TYR A 137 -14.23 -0.21 12.63
C TYR A 137 -13.44 0.28 13.85
N VAL A 138 -13.41 1.60 14.10
CA VAL A 138 -12.76 2.18 15.28
C VAL A 138 -13.35 1.61 16.57
N GLY A 139 -14.68 1.52 16.65
CA GLY A 139 -15.38 0.93 17.80
C GLY A 139 -15.07 -0.56 17.99
N LYS A 140 -15.11 -1.35 16.90
CA LYS A 140 -14.77 -2.80 16.94
C LYS A 140 -13.31 -3.07 17.29
N ALA A 141 -12.41 -2.17 16.90
CA ALA A 141 -10.99 -2.26 17.26
C ALA A 141 -10.74 -1.91 18.74
N GLY A 142 -11.71 -1.29 19.43
CA GLY A 142 -11.55 -0.85 20.81
C GLY A 142 -10.58 0.33 20.96
N TRP A 143 -10.41 1.14 19.91
CA TRP A 143 -9.53 2.30 19.95
C TRP A 143 -10.21 3.51 20.59
N ASP A 144 -9.47 4.28 21.38
CA ASP A 144 -9.94 5.54 21.96
C ASP A 144 -10.25 6.55 20.84
N PRO A 145 -11.51 6.98 20.65
CA PRO A 145 -11.89 7.83 19.53
C PRO A 145 -11.18 9.18 19.51
N ARG A 146 -10.87 9.74 20.68
CA ARG A 146 -10.17 11.03 20.77
C ARG A 146 -8.73 10.91 20.29
N LEU A 147 -7.98 9.92 20.78
CA LEU A 147 -6.61 9.69 20.34
C LEU A 147 -6.54 9.28 18.86
N VAL A 148 -7.55 8.57 18.34
CA VAL A 148 -7.67 8.26 16.91
C VAL A 148 -7.80 9.55 16.09
N GLU A 149 -8.69 10.47 16.48
CA GLU A 149 -8.89 11.75 15.82
C GLU A 149 -7.60 12.58 15.82
N GLU A 150 -6.98 12.75 16.99
CA GLU A 150 -5.71 13.48 17.16
C GLU A 150 -4.59 12.87 16.30
N SER A 151 -4.56 11.55 16.18
CA SER A 151 -3.59 10.83 15.36
C SER A 151 -3.83 11.01 13.86
N TYR A 152 -5.10 11.03 13.42
CA TYR A 152 -5.42 11.36 12.02
C TYR A 152 -5.02 12.79 11.68
N GLU A 153 -5.39 13.77 12.50
CA GLU A 153 -5.04 15.17 12.26
C GLU A 153 -3.52 15.38 12.22
N TRP A 154 -2.77 14.65 13.06
CA TRP A 154 -1.30 14.68 13.05
C TRP A 154 -0.71 14.20 11.72
N VAL A 155 -1.27 13.14 11.12
CA VAL A 155 -0.86 12.66 9.80
C VAL A 155 -1.30 13.65 8.70
N GLU A 156 -2.56 14.09 8.75
CA GLU A 156 -3.17 14.94 7.72
C GLU A 156 -2.43 16.26 7.52
N ARG A 157 -1.99 16.89 8.61
CA ARG A 157 -1.21 18.13 8.56
C ARG A 157 0.09 18.01 7.76
N LYS A 158 0.64 16.79 7.63
CA LYS A 158 1.94 16.58 7.01
C LYS A 158 1.86 16.13 5.56
N VAL A 159 0.98 15.18 5.26
CA VAL A 159 1.05 14.42 3.99
C VAL A 159 -0.22 14.46 3.17
N VAL A 160 -1.30 15.12 3.61
CA VAL A 160 -2.63 15.01 2.98
C VAL A 160 -3.10 16.35 2.41
N PHE A 161 -3.64 16.29 1.20
CA PHE A 161 -4.14 17.43 0.44
C PHE A 161 -5.55 17.14 -0.09
N GLN A 162 -6.28 18.21 -0.41
CA GLN A 162 -7.50 18.11 -1.20
C GLN A 162 -7.14 18.01 -2.69
N PRO A 163 -7.62 16.99 -3.43
CA PRO A 163 -7.27 16.83 -4.84
C PRO A 163 -7.97 17.89 -5.72
N PRO A 164 -7.36 18.28 -6.86
CA PRO A 164 -8.06 19.08 -7.86
C PRO A 164 -9.09 18.20 -8.58
N MET A 165 -10.38 18.51 -8.40
CA MET A 165 -11.49 17.83 -9.07
C MET A 165 -11.59 18.30 -10.52
N LEU A 166 -11.17 17.44 -11.45
CA LEU A 166 -11.21 17.68 -12.90
C LEU A 166 -12.40 16.97 -13.57
N GLU A 167 -12.55 17.08 -14.89
CA GLU A 167 -13.78 16.73 -15.61
C GLU A 167 -14.18 15.25 -15.49
N TRP A 168 -13.23 14.32 -15.60
CA TRP A 168 -13.49 12.87 -15.47
C TRP A 168 -14.02 12.52 -14.09
N GLN A 169 -13.31 12.93 -13.04
CA GLN A 169 -13.70 12.64 -11.66
C GLN A 169 -15.03 13.33 -11.31
N THR A 170 -15.26 14.54 -11.83
CA THR A 170 -16.53 15.27 -11.69
C THR A 170 -17.68 14.50 -12.34
N ALA A 171 -17.51 14.02 -13.57
CA ALA A 171 -18.52 13.23 -14.26
C ALA A 171 -18.84 11.91 -13.54
N VAL A 172 -17.83 11.24 -12.96
CA VAL A 172 -18.05 10.04 -12.13
C VAL A 172 -18.82 10.37 -10.86
N ARG A 173 -18.46 11.45 -10.14
CA ARG A 173 -19.19 11.92 -8.96
C ARG A 173 -20.66 12.17 -9.30
N ASP A 174 -20.91 12.94 -10.34
CA ASP A 174 -22.27 13.32 -10.74
C ASP A 174 -23.06 12.11 -11.23
N GLY A 175 -22.42 11.18 -11.94
CA GLY A 175 -23.01 9.90 -12.33
C GLY A 175 -23.36 9.01 -11.14
N LEU A 176 -22.52 8.95 -10.10
CA LEU A 176 -22.80 8.22 -8.86
C LEU A 176 -24.03 8.78 -8.14
N VAL A 177 -24.14 10.11 -8.07
CA VAL A 177 -25.30 10.80 -7.51
C VAL A 177 -26.55 10.52 -8.35
N GLU A 178 -26.44 10.59 -9.69
CA GLU A 178 -27.54 10.33 -10.64
C GLU A 178 -28.11 8.92 -10.47
N VAL A 179 -27.28 7.91 -10.23
CA VAL A 179 -27.70 6.51 -10.07
C VAL A 179 -28.07 6.13 -8.63
N GLY A 180 -28.13 7.10 -7.72
CA GLY A 180 -28.66 6.92 -6.37
C GLY A 180 -27.64 6.56 -5.29
N VAL A 181 -26.33 6.72 -5.53
CA VAL A 181 -25.30 6.61 -4.49
C VAL A 181 -25.25 7.89 -3.66
N LEU A 182 -26.26 8.05 -2.80
CA LEU A 182 -26.56 9.28 -2.06
C LEU A 182 -26.20 9.18 -0.56
N PRO A 183 -26.00 10.32 0.12
CA PRO A 183 -26.00 11.70 -0.41
C PRO A 183 -24.67 12.07 -1.11
N ASP A 184 -24.62 13.23 -1.75
CA ASP A 184 -23.34 13.89 -2.06
C ASP A 184 -22.81 14.55 -0.77
N ASN A 185 -21.69 14.06 -0.27
CA ASN A 185 -21.06 14.52 0.96
C ASN A 185 -19.95 15.56 0.70
N GLY A 186 -19.73 15.96 -0.56
CA GLY A 186 -18.63 16.85 -0.92
C GLY A 186 -17.26 16.28 -0.54
N PHE A 187 -16.33 17.15 -0.14
CA PHE A 187 -15.02 16.75 0.34
C PHE A 187 -15.05 16.39 1.83
N THR A 188 -14.54 15.20 2.17
CA THR A 188 -14.37 14.80 3.57
C THR A 188 -13.34 13.69 3.70
N TYR A 189 -12.59 13.65 4.81
CA TYR A 189 -11.74 12.50 5.13
C TYR A 189 -12.53 11.34 5.74
N LYS A 190 -13.73 11.59 6.27
CA LYS A 190 -14.53 10.57 6.96
C LYS A 190 -15.02 9.49 6.00
N HIS A 191 -15.06 8.24 6.47
CA HIS A 191 -15.72 7.17 5.75
C HIS A 191 -17.23 7.24 6.01
N VAL A 192 -18.01 7.61 4.98
CA VAL A 192 -19.46 7.83 5.07
C VAL A 192 -20.15 7.28 3.84
N TYR A 193 -21.34 6.69 4.02
CA TYR A 193 -22.16 6.24 2.89
C TYR A 193 -22.55 7.41 1.97
N GLY A 194 -22.68 7.12 0.67
CA GLY A 194 -22.96 8.08 -0.38
C GLY A 194 -21.73 8.40 -1.23
N THR A 195 -21.83 9.46 -2.01
CA THR A 195 -20.74 9.94 -2.87
C THR A 195 -19.91 10.97 -2.11
N LYS A 196 -18.58 10.90 -2.25
CA LYS A 196 -17.66 11.86 -1.65
C LYS A 196 -16.38 12.04 -2.47
N VAL A 197 -15.72 13.16 -2.25
CA VAL A 197 -14.31 13.38 -2.60
C VAL A 197 -13.45 13.11 -1.37
N GLY A 198 -12.43 12.26 -1.50
CA GLY A 198 -11.47 11.96 -0.44
C GLY A 198 -10.23 12.87 -0.50
N GLY A 199 -9.34 12.69 0.47
CA GLY A 199 -8.02 13.31 0.42
C GLY A 199 -7.09 12.60 -0.56
N THR A 200 -5.93 13.18 -0.79
CA THR A 200 -4.83 12.58 -1.54
C THR A 200 -3.51 12.86 -0.87
N ILE A 201 -2.52 11.98 -1.03
CA ILE A 201 -1.14 12.24 -0.61
C ILE A 201 -0.29 12.91 -1.69
N PHE A 202 -0.91 13.29 -2.82
CA PHE A 202 -0.26 14.07 -3.86
C PHE A 202 -0.59 15.55 -3.70
N ASP A 203 0.43 16.41 -3.71
CA ASP A 203 0.21 17.86 -3.65
C ASP A 203 -0.30 18.43 -4.99
N HIS A 204 -0.54 19.74 -5.04
CA HIS A 204 -1.03 20.44 -6.22
C HIS A 204 -0.10 20.35 -7.44
N ASN A 205 1.18 20.02 -7.26
CA ASN A 205 2.14 19.78 -8.34
C ASN A 205 2.23 18.29 -8.71
N GLY A 206 1.35 17.46 -8.14
CA GLY A 206 1.36 16.01 -8.30
C GLY A 206 2.52 15.32 -7.58
N ARG A 207 3.25 16.01 -6.68
CA ARG A 207 4.33 15.38 -5.92
C ARG A 207 3.76 14.53 -4.79
N ARG A 208 4.28 13.32 -4.64
CA ARG A 208 3.88 12.39 -3.58
C ARG A 208 4.51 12.79 -2.25
N HIS A 209 3.70 12.78 -1.20
CA HIS A 209 4.13 12.86 0.20
C HIS A 209 3.83 11.53 0.87
N THR A 210 4.83 10.88 1.44
CA THR A 210 4.70 9.48 1.91
C THR A 210 4.71 9.42 3.44
N ALA A 211 4.41 8.24 4.00
CA ALA A 211 4.58 8.03 5.44
C ALA A 211 6.03 8.30 5.92
N ALA A 212 7.03 8.25 5.02
CA ALA A 212 8.40 8.60 5.36
C ALA A 212 8.54 10.09 5.76
N ASP A 213 7.71 10.99 5.24
CA ASP A 213 7.75 12.42 5.60
C ASP A 213 7.32 12.67 7.05
N LEU A 214 6.61 11.72 7.66
CA LEU A 214 6.28 11.76 9.08
C LEU A 214 7.54 11.65 9.96
N LEU A 215 8.65 11.13 9.43
CA LEU A 215 9.94 11.10 10.12
C LEU A 215 10.53 12.50 10.33
N GLU A 216 10.05 13.54 9.65
CA GLU A 216 10.41 14.92 10.00
C GLU A 216 9.91 15.33 11.40
N TYR A 217 8.93 14.62 11.95
CA TYR A 217 8.53 14.79 13.34
C TYR A 217 9.42 14.03 14.31
N ALA A 218 10.32 13.15 13.84
CA ALA A 218 11.22 12.40 14.70
C ALA A 218 12.31 13.31 15.30
N ASP A 219 12.81 12.93 16.47
CA ASP A 219 13.96 13.60 17.08
C ASP A 219 15.26 13.01 16.51
N PRO A 220 16.09 13.79 15.80
CA PRO A 220 17.34 13.32 15.20
C PRO A 220 18.42 12.91 16.19
N ALA A 221 18.29 13.26 17.47
CA ALA A 221 19.22 12.81 18.51
C ALA A 221 18.94 11.39 19.00
N THR A 222 17.71 10.90 18.83
CA THR A 222 17.25 9.63 19.43
C THR A 222 16.76 8.63 18.39
N ALA A 223 16.39 9.07 17.19
CA ALA A 223 16.01 8.20 16.08
C ALA A 223 17.18 7.91 15.14
N SER A 224 17.27 6.68 14.66
CA SER A 224 18.17 6.25 13.59
C SER A 224 17.41 5.36 12.62
N VAL A 225 17.57 5.60 11.32
CA VAL A 225 16.94 4.78 10.27
C VAL A 225 18.03 4.23 9.37
N PHE A 226 18.18 2.89 9.34
CA PHE A 226 19.02 2.21 8.37
C PHE A 226 18.19 1.67 7.21
N LEU A 227 18.56 2.09 6.01
CA LEU A 227 18.01 1.66 4.73
C LEU A 227 18.81 0.49 4.18
N ASN A 228 18.21 -0.25 3.26
CA ASN A 228 18.81 -1.47 2.72
C ASN A 228 19.25 -2.45 3.83
N ALA A 229 18.53 -2.44 4.95
CA ALA A 229 18.81 -3.20 6.16
C ALA A 229 17.82 -4.37 6.25
N MET A 230 18.24 -5.53 5.76
CA MET A 230 17.37 -6.70 5.77
C MET A 230 17.50 -7.44 7.10
N VAL A 231 16.43 -7.49 7.89
CA VAL A 231 16.40 -8.26 9.14
C VAL A 231 16.28 -9.75 8.81
N HIS A 232 17.17 -10.57 9.38
CA HIS A 232 17.18 -12.01 9.18
C HIS A 232 16.64 -12.80 10.37
N GLN A 233 16.83 -12.28 11.58
CA GLN A 233 16.49 -13.02 12.80
C GLN A 233 16.20 -12.07 13.96
N ILE A 234 15.21 -12.42 14.78
CA ILE A 234 15.00 -11.84 16.11
C ILE A 234 15.65 -12.77 17.15
N PHE A 235 16.39 -12.20 18.09
CA PHE A 235 17.04 -12.94 19.18
C PHE A 235 16.13 -13.05 20.40
N PHE A 236 16.13 -14.23 21.04
CA PHE A 236 15.29 -14.52 22.20
C PHE A 236 16.08 -15.06 23.39
N GLU A 237 15.75 -14.59 24.59
CA GLU A 237 16.16 -15.18 25.86
C GLU A 237 15.07 -16.17 26.32
N THR A 238 15.44 -17.43 26.52
CA THR A 238 14.51 -18.49 26.98
C THR A 238 14.87 -19.04 28.36
N LYS A 239 16.16 -19.05 28.71
CA LYS A 239 16.65 -19.65 29.95
C LYS A 239 16.19 -18.85 31.17
N GLY A 240 15.50 -19.51 32.09
CA GLY A 240 15.00 -18.89 33.33
C GLY A 240 13.85 -17.90 33.12
N LYS A 241 13.21 -17.90 31.95
CA LYS A 241 12.04 -17.09 31.64
C LYS A 241 10.81 -17.98 31.43
N PRO A 242 9.61 -17.56 31.86
CA PRO A 242 8.38 -18.31 31.62
C PRO A 242 7.96 -18.28 30.15
N ARG A 243 8.38 -17.25 29.40
CA ARG A 243 8.15 -17.05 27.97
C ARG A 243 9.45 -16.57 27.31
N PRO A 244 9.67 -16.89 26.03
CA PRO A 244 10.76 -16.29 25.27
C PRO A 244 10.63 -14.77 25.27
N ARG A 245 11.75 -14.07 25.50
CA ARG A 245 11.82 -12.61 25.52
C ARG A 245 12.68 -12.10 24.36
N ALA A 246 12.09 -11.31 23.47
CA ALA A 246 12.84 -10.70 22.37
C ALA A 246 13.82 -9.64 22.90
N HIS A 247 15.10 -9.70 22.54
CA HIS A 247 16.12 -8.79 23.08
C HIS A 247 17.04 -8.15 22.03
N GLY A 248 16.85 -8.48 20.76
CA GLY A 248 17.61 -7.88 19.67
C GLY A 248 17.29 -8.51 18.33
N VAL A 249 18.00 -8.05 17.30
CA VAL A 249 17.86 -8.50 15.92
C VAL A 249 19.22 -8.59 15.25
N GLU A 250 19.32 -9.49 14.28
CA GLU A 250 20.37 -9.51 13.27
C GLU A 250 19.83 -8.95 11.96
N PHE A 251 20.56 -8.03 11.34
CA PHE A 251 20.28 -7.55 10.00
C PHE A 251 21.54 -7.52 9.14
N ARG A 252 21.35 -7.56 7.83
CA ARG A 252 22.42 -7.52 6.85
C ARG A 252 22.30 -6.30 5.95
N ASP A 253 23.45 -5.74 5.60
CA ASP A 253 23.54 -4.71 4.56
C ASP A 253 23.60 -5.34 3.16
N GLN A 254 23.70 -4.50 2.12
CA GLN A 254 23.75 -4.96 0.73
C GLN A 254 25.04 -5.72 0.36
N GLU A 255 26.09 -5.61 1.16
CA GLU A 255 27.35 -6.33 0.98
C GLU A 255 27.34 -7.69 1.73
N GLY A 256 26.26 -7.96 2.46
CA GLY A 256 26.11 -9.16 3.27
C GLY A 256 26.80 -9.08 4.63
N ASN A 257 27.31 -7.89 5.03
CA ASN A 257 27.89 -7.69 6.35
C ASN A 257 26.79 -7.81 7.41
N ILE A 258 27.14 -8.45 8.52
CA ILE A 258 26.20 -8.74 9.61
C ILE A 258 26.29 -7.64 10.66
N HIS A 259 25.14 -7.08 11.02
CA HIS A 259 24.97 -6.11 12.08
C HIS A 259 23.96 -6.63 13.11
N ARG A 260 24.17 -6.23 14.38
CA ARG A 260 23.29 -6.60 15.48
C ARG A 260 22.82 -5.37 16.23
N ALA A 261 21.52 -5.31 16.51
CA ALA A 261 20.94 -4.29 17.35
C ALA A 261 20.24 -4.96 18.53
N TYR A 262 20.50 -4.50 19.75
CA TYR A 262 19.92 -5.03 20.97
C TYR A 262 19.05 -3.99 21.68
N LEU A 263 18.14 -4.48 22.51
CA LEU A 263 17.39 -3.61 23.40
C LEU A 263 18.27 -3.13 24.55
N ASN A 264 18.17 -1.84 24.89
CA ASN A 264 18.66 -1.32 26.16
C ASN A 264 17.98 -2.04 27.34
N GLU A 265 18.59 -1.98 28.53
CA GLU A 265 17.91 -2.38 29.75
C GLU A 265 16.75 -1.42 30.05
N GLY A 266 15.55 -1.96 30.26
CA GLY A 266 14.37 -1.18 30.58
C GLY A 266 13.09 -2.02 30.52
N PRO A 267 12.10 -1.76 31.39
CA PRO A 267 10.91 -2.60 31.52
C PRO A 267 9.95 -2.50 30.33
N MET A 268 10.07 -1.47 29.50
CA MET A 268 9.20 -1.17 28.36
C MET A 268 9.95 -1.13 27.03
N ASN A 269 11.18 -1.66 26.99
CA ASN A 269 11.97 -1.73 25.75
C ASN A 269 11.55 -2.98 24.96
N GLU A 270 11.32 -2.82 23.65
CA GLU A 270 10.65 -3.84 22.85
C GLU A 270 11.12 -3.85 21.39
N VAL A 271 11.10 -5.03 20.76
CA VAL A 271 11.18 -5.17 19.29
C VAL A 271 9.76 -5.06 18.73
N ILE A 272 9.59 -4.29 17.65
CA ILE A 272 8.29 -4.06 17.03
C ILE A 272 8.36 -4.39 15.54
N LEU A 273 7.54 -5.34 15.10
CA LEU A 273 7.35 -5.63 13.68
C LEU A 273 6.36 -4.63 13.07
N SER A 274 6.80 -3.94 12.02
CA SER A 274 5.99 -3.12 11.11
C SER A 274 6.32 -3.44 9.65
N ALA A 275 6.62 -4.71 9.37
CA ALA A 275 7.05 -5.21 8.06
C ALA A 275 5.88 -5.50 7.09
N GLY A 276 4.65 -5.15 7.48
CA GLY A 276 3.45 -5.25 6.68
C GLY A 276 2.80 -6.64 6.70
N ALA A 277 1.65 -6.74 6.03
CA ALA A 277 0.81 -7.94 6.00
C ALA A 277 1.53 -9.22 5.54
N LEU A 278 2.61 -9.09 4.75
CA LEU A 278 3.44 -10.22 4.34
C LEU A 278 4.69 -10.38 5.20
N GLY A 279 5.42 -9.28 5.44
CA GLY A 279 6.72 -9.34 6.11
C GLY A 279 6.63 -9.69 7.60
N SER A 280 5.61 -9.23 8.31
CA SER A 280 5.47 -9.47 9.75
C SER A 280 5.18 -10.95 10.08
N PRO A 281 4.17 -11.62 9.49
CA PRO A 281 3.99 -13.06 9.72
C PRO A 281 5.16 -13.90 9.19
N GLN A 282 5.79 -13.50 8.07
CA GLN A 282 7.00 -14.15 7.57
C GLN A 282 8.13 -14.08 8.61
N MET A 283 8.39 -12.91 9.19
CA MET A 283 9.46 -12.71 10.17
C MET A 283 9.19 -13.46 11.48
N LEU A 284 7.94 -13.53 11.94
CA LEU A 284 7.56 -14.36 13.08
C LEU A 284 7.89 -15.84 12.83
N MET A 285 7.49 -16.37 11.67
CA MET A 285 7.75 -17.77 11.32
C MET A 285 9.25 -18.05 11.18
N LEU A 286 10.00 -17.18 10.50
CA LEU A 286 11.47 -17.31 10.38
C LEU A 286 12.18 -17.25 11.74
N SER A 287 11.54 -16.60 12.72
CA SER A 287 12.00 -16.48 14.11
C SER A 287 11.51 -17.61 15.03
N GLY A 288 10.89 -18.66 14.48
CA GLY A 288 10.42 -19.82 15.24
C GLY A 288 9.06 -19.66 15.92
N ILE A 289 8.30 -18.60 15.59
CA ILE A 289 6.96 -18.31 16.13
C ILE A 289 5.92 -18.53 15.03
N GLY A 290 5.21 -19.64 15.08
CA GLY A 290 4.25 -20.00 14.02
C GLY A 290 3.76 -21.45 14.11
N PRO A 291 3.06 -21.96 13.09
CA PRO A 291 2.51 -23.32 13.11
C PRO A 291 3.64 -24.37 13.18
N ARG A 292 3.71 -25.14 14.27
CA ARG A 292 4.80 -26.12 14.52
C ARG A 292 5.13 -27.01 13.33
N ALA A 293 4.12 -27.62 12.70
CA ALA A 293 4.33 -28.54 11.59
C ALA A 293 4.97 -27.84 10.38
N HIS A 294 4.55 -26.60 10.09
CA HIS A 294 5.11 -25.79 9.01
C HIS A 294 6.57 -25.41 9.30
N LEU A 295 6.85 -24.93 10.51
CA LEU A 295 8.21 -24.56 10.93
C LEU A 295 9.17 -25.75 10.86
N MET A 296 8.75 -26.92 11.36
CA MET A 296 9.55 -28.15 11.31
C MET A 296 9.82 -28.60 9.87
N ALA A 297 8.84 -28.47 8.96
CA ALA A 297 9.00 -28.81 7.54
C ALA A 297 10.09 -27.96 6.85
N HIS A 298 10.32 -26.73 7.33
CA HIS A 298 11.36 -25.82 6.84
C HIS A 298 12.66 -25.92 7.65
N GLY A 299 12.77 -26.85 8.61
CA GLY A 299 13.94 -27.00 9.48
C GLY A 299 14.17 -25.78 10.40
N ILE A 300 13.10 -25.10 10.79
CA ILE A 300 13.12 -23.99 11.74
C ILE A 300 12.79 -24.53 13.14
N GLU A 301 13.60 -24.17 14.13
CA GLU A 301 13.33 -24.52 15.52
C GLU A 301 12.04 -23.82 16.00
N VAL A 302 11.15 -24.60 16.63
CA VAL A 302 9.87 -24.09 17.12
C VAL A 302 10.08 -23.47 18.50
N LEU A 303 10.13 -22.14 18.54
CA LEU A 303 10.21 -21.36 19.77
C LEU A 303 8.84 -21.25 20.45
N VAL A 304 7.81 -20.90 19.66
CA VAL A 304 6.42 -20.85 20.10
C VAL A 304 5.53 -21.43 19.01
N ASP A 305 4.76 -22.46 19.35
CA ASP A 305 3.74 -23.01 18.46
C ASP A 305 2.53 -22.07 18.45
N GLN A 306 2.46 -21.23 17.42
CA GLN A 306 1.39 -20.27 17.23
C GLN A 306 0.69 -20.54 15.89
N PRO A 307 -0.30 -21.44 15.84
CA PRO A 307 -0.92 -21.91 14.60
C PRO A 307 -1.65 -20.82 13.82
N MET A 308 -1.93 -19.68 14.45
CA MET A 308 -2.62 -18.56 13.81
C MET A 308 -1.70 -17.62 13.03
N VAL A 309 -0.36 -17.71 13.17
CA VAL A 309 0.55 -16.89 12.37
C VAL A 309 0.42 -17.26 10.89
N GLY A 310 0.28 -16.25 10.04
CA GLY A 310 0.05 -16.40 8.60
C GLY A 310 -1.39 -16.78 8.23
N GLN A 311 -2.29 -16.98 9.18
CA GLN A 311 -3.68 -17.35 8.88
C GLN A 311 -4.58 -16.13 8.72
N GLY A 312 -5.71 -16.32 8.02
CA GLY A 312 -6.71 -15.29 7.82
C GLY A 312 -6.23 -14.15 6.92
N MET A 313 -5.36 -14.46 5.95
CA MET A 313 -4.97 -13.50 4.92
C MET A 313 -6.20 -13.10 4.11
N ALA A 314 -6.36 -11.82 3.86
CA ALA A 314 -7.46 -11.27 3.08
C ALA A 314 -6.92 -10.26 2.08
N ASP A 315 -7.51 -10.20 0.89
CA ASP A 315 -7.28 -9.12 -0.06
C ASP A 315 -8.61 -8.69 -0.65
N ASN A 316 -8.86 -7.39 -0.69
CA ASN A 316 -10.12 -6.86 -1.19
C ASN A 316 -10.17 -7.04 -2.72
N PRO A 317 -11.11 -7.85 -3.25
CA PRO A 317 -11.28 -8.00 -4.69
C PRO A 317 -11.68 -6.67 -5.34
N MET A 318 -11.06 -6.38 -6.48
CA MET A 318 -11.47 -5.34 -7.41
C MET A 318 -11.81 -5.93 -8.78
N ASN A 319 -12.79 -5.32 -9.45
CA ASN A 319 -13.04 -5.51 -10.87
C ASN A 319 -13.22 -4.14 -11.54
N ILE A 320 -12.84 -4.03 -12.80
CA ILE A 320 -12.84 -2.76 -13.53
C ILE A 320 -13.57 -2.89 -14.86
N LEU A 321 -14.08 -1.77 -15.38
CA LEU A 321 -14.35 -1.58 -16.81
C LEU A 321 -13.43 -0.50 -17.35
N VAL A 322 -12.73 -0.83 -18.44
CA VAL A 322 -11.96 0.12 -19.25
C VAL A 322 -12.91 0.83 -20.22
N ILE A 323 -12.85 2.16 -20.23
CA ILE A 323 -13.78 3.01 -20.97
C ILE A 323 -12.97 3.87 -21.96
N PRO A 324 -13.05 3.56 -23.27
CA PRO A 324 -12.58 4.45 -24.32
C PRO A 324 -13.44 5.72 -24.40
N SER A 325 -12.78 6.88 -24.40
CA SER A 325 -13.42 8.18 -24.42
C SER A 325 -13.31 8.85 -25.80
N PRO A 326 -14.38 9.48 -26.32
CA PRO A 326 -14.32 10.25 -27.57
C PRO A 326 -13.52 11.55 -27.44
N ARG A 327 -13.11 11.92 -26.21
CA ARG A 327 -12.40 13.17 -25.88
C ARG A 327 -11.21 12.87 -25.00
N PRO A 328 -10.16 13.72 -25.02
CA PRO A 328 -9.08 13.60 -24.05
C PRO A 328 -9.62 13.64 -22.60
N VAL A 329 -9.05 12.81 -21.74
CA VAL A 329 -9.27 12.73 -20.31
C VAL A 329 -7.96 13.10 -19.61
N GLU A 330 -8.08 13.84 -18.52
CA GLU A 330 -6.94 14.16 -17.67
C GLU A 330 -6.31 12.91 -17.05
N GLY A 331 -5.04 12.99 -16.67
CA GLY A 331 -4.41 12.00 -15.81
C GLY A 331 -4.92 12.15 -14.38
N SER A 332 -5.69 11.18 -13.88
CA SER A 332 -6.17 11.17 -12.50
C SER A 332 -6.09 9.78 -11.89
N LEU A 333 -5.79 9.72 -10.58
CA LEU A 333 -6.00 8.53 -9.76
C LEU A 333 -7.28 8.70 -8.95
N VAL A 334 -7.57 7.78 -8.03
CA VAL A 334 -8.79 7.82 -7.22
C VAL A 334 -8.87 9.12 -6.41
N GLN A 335 -9.97 9.86 -6.62
CA GLN A 335 -10.32 11.08 -5.88
C GLN A 335 -11.76 11.02 -5.38
N VAL A 336 -12.66 10.49 -6.21
CA VAL A 336 -14.07 10.26 -5.90
C VAL A 336 -14.29 8.81 -5.51
N VAL A 337 -15.15 8.61 -4.50
CA VAL A 337 -15.67 7.28 -4.17
C VAL A 337 -17.18 7.33 -3.90
N GLY A 338 -17.90 6.36 -4.46
CA GLY A 338 -19.26 6.03 -4.11
C GLY A 338 -19.28 4.89 -3.09
N ILE A 339 -19.67 5.18 -1.85
CA ILE A 339 -19.75 4.20 -0.76
C ILE A 339 -21.20 3.72 -0.65
N THR A 340 -21.46 2.51 -1.17
CA THR A 340 -22.81 1.96 -1.30
C THR A 340 -23.31 1.32 0.00
N ARG A 341 -24.63 1.18 0.14
CA ARG A 341 -25.26 0.52 1.31
C ARG A 341 -25.12 -1.00 1.32
N PHE A 342 -24.67 -1.58 0.22
CA PHE A 342 -24.40 -3.00 0.07
C PHE A 342 -22.89 -3.27 0.07
N ASP A 343 -22.12 -2.43 0.78
CA ASP A 343 -20.75 -2.77 1.18
C ASP A 343 -19.75 -2.85 0.00
N ASN A 344 -19.99 -2.01 -1.02
CA ASN A 344 -19.14 -1.84 -2.20
C ASN A 344 -18.68 -0.38 -2.36
N TYR A 345 -17.49 -0.18 -2.91
CA TYR A 345 -16.89 1.11 -3.21
C TYR A 345 -16.67 1.25 -4.71
N ILE A 346 -17.23 2.32 -5.29
CA ILE A 346 -17.10 2.64 -6.71
C ILE A 346 -16.12 3.79 -6.86
N GLU A 347 -15.01 3.55 -7.54
CA GLU A 347 -13.91 4.50 -7.69
C GLU A 347 -13.53 4.63 -9.17
N ALA A 348 -12.71 5.63 -9.50
CA ALA A 348 -12.28 5.85 -10.88
C ALA A 348 -10.86 6.40 -11.00
N ALA A 349 -10.23 6.13 -12.14
CA ALA A 349 -8.95 6.69 -12.56
C ALA A 349 -8.96 6.92 -14.07
N SER A 350 -8.06 7.77 -14.59
CA SER A 350 -8.05 8.14 -16.01
C SER A 350 -6.66 8.51 -16.55
N GLY A 351 -6.52 8.45 -17.88
CA GLY A 351 -5.37 8.92 -18.63
C GLY A 351 -4.19 7.95 -18.67
N LEU A 352 -2.99 8.51 -18.89
CA LEU A 352 -1.72 7.81 -19.20
C LEU A 352 -1.32 6.67 -18.24
N GLN A 353 -1.92 6.57 -17.05
CA GLN A 353 -1.64 5.51 -16.09
C GLN A 353 -2.07 4.12 -16.58
N LEU A 354 -3.08 4.04 -17.44
CA LEU A 354 -3.68 2.75 -17.76
C LEU A 354 -2.87 1.90 -18.75
N SER A 355 -2.21 2.51 -19.74
CA SER A 355 -1.37 1.78 -20.69
C SER A 355 -0.17 1.11 -20.00
N ALA A 356 0.41 1.79 -19.01
CA ALA A 356 1.50 1.25 -18.22
C ALA A 356 1.03 0.15 -17.24
N LEU A 357 -0.17 0.27 -16.66
CA LEU A 357 -0.79 -0.81 -15.88
C LEU A 357 -1.04 -2.06 -16.73
N LEU A 358 -1.55 -1.91 -17.96
CA LEU A 358 -1.71 -3.04 -18.88
C LEU A 358 -0.38 -3.69 -19.25
N GLN A 359 0.67 -2.88 -19.42
CA GLN A 359 2.02 -3.40 -19.67
C GLN A 359 2.58 -4.14 -18.45
N MET A 360 2.33 -3.66 -17.24
CA MET A 360 2.65 -4.38 -16.01
C MET A 360 1.99 -5.76 -15.98
N PHE A 361 0.68 -5.84 -16.25
CA PHE A 361 -0.04 -7.11 -16.27
C PHE A 361 0.49 -8.05 -17.36
N ALA A 362 0.76 -7.55 -18.57
CA ALA A 362 1.33 -8.35 -19.65
C ALA A 362 2.72 -8.91 -19.29
N ASN A 363 3.59 -8.08 -18.72
CA ASN A 363 4.92 -8.50 -18.27
C ASN A 363 4.84 -9.60 -17.21
N GLN A 364 3.93 -9.45 -16.22
CA GLN A 364 3.80 -10.41 -15.13
C GLN A 364 3.03 -11.69 -15.51
N THR A 365 2.17 -11.64 -16.52
CA THR A 365 1.46 -12.83 -17.02
C THR A 365 2.25 -13.61 -18.08
N GLY A 366 3.42 -13.12 -18.49
CA GLY A 366 4.20 -13.72 -19.59
C GLY A 366 3.53 -13.60 -20.96
N HIS A 367 2.43 -12.85 -21.08
CA HIS A 367 1.79 -12.58 -22.37
C HIS A 367 2.58 -11.49 -23.07
N THR A 368 3.36 -11.87 -24.09
CA THR A 368 4.07 -10.91 -24.94
C THR A 368 3.09 -10.08 -25.77
N ASN A 369 3.60 -8.97 -26.32
CA ASN A 369 2.94 -7.87 -27.02
C ASN A 369 1.83 -8.19 -28.05
N THR A 370 1.46 -9.44 -28.35
CA THR A 370 0.45 -9.80 -29.36
C THR A 370 -0.95 -9.30 -29.00
N VAL A 371 -1.44 -9.58 -27.78
CA VAL A 371 -2.75 -9.08 -27.31
C VAL A 371 -2.74 -7.54 -27.23
N ILE A 372 -1.65 -6.94 -26.74
CA ILE A 372 -1.48 -5.48 -26.72
C ILE A 372 -1.45 -4.92 -28.14
N SER A 373 -0.88 -5.63 -29.13
CA SER A 373 -0.77 -5.20 -30.53
C SER A 373 -2.11 -5.24 -31.27
N GLU A 374 -2.98 -6.18 -30.92
CA GLU A 374 -4.34 -6.32 -31.49
C GLU A 374 -5.31 -5.29 -30.87
N ILE A 375 -5.15 -4.96 -29.58
CA ILE A 375 -5.93 -3.92 -28.88
C ILE A 375 -5.31 -2.51 -29.07
N ASN A 376 -4.06 -2.43 -29.54
CA ASN A 376 -3.28 -1.21 -29.76
C ASN A 376 -4.00 -0.11 -30.56
N PRO A 377 -4.79 -0.40 -31.61
CA PRO A 377 -5.49 0.65 -32.35
C PRO A 377 -6.48 1.44 -31.50
N LEU A 378 -7.13 0.79 -30.52
CA LEU A 378 -8.05 1.40 -29.56
C LEU A 378 -7.32 2.02 -28.35
N LEU A 379 -6.15 1.48 -27.98
CA LEU A 379 -5.35 1.91 -26.83
C LEU A 379 -4.30 3.01 -27.15
N LYS A 380 -4.05 3.30 -28.43
CA LYS A 380 -3.06 4.29 -28.90
C LYS A 380 -3.31 5.72 -28.42
N LEU A 381 -4.46 5.99 -27.85
CA LEU A 381 -4.83 7.29 -27.30
C LEU A 381 -4.76 7.19 -25.79
N THR A 382 -3.54 7.19 -25.23
CA THR A 382 -3.27 7.11 -23.78
C THR A 382 -3.95 8.21 -22.98
N SER A 383 -4.30 9.32 -23.64
CA SER A 383 -5.11 10.41 -23.11
C SER A 383 -6.61 10.26 -23.33
N GLN A 384 -7.14 9.14 -23.83
CA GLN A 384 -8.56 8.94 -24.13
C GLN A 384 -9.13 7.65 -23.51
N ILE A 385 -8.59 7.24 -22.36
CA ILE A 385 -9.08 6.06 -21.66
C ILE A 385 -9.17 6.35 -20.18
N GLY A 386 -10.24 5.89 -19.55
CA GLY A 386 -10.29 5.79 -18.09
C GLY A 386 -10.89 4.47 -17.64
N VAL A 387 -10.93 4.30 -16.33
CA VAL A 387 -11.50 3.14 -15.66
C VAL A 387 -12.47 3.58 -14.60
N ILE A 388 -13.54 2.81 -14.46
CA ILE A 388 -14.37 2.81 -13.26
C ILE A 388 -14.26 1.41 -12.68
N LEU A 389 -14.00 1.34 -11.38
CA LEU A 389 -13.76 0.11 -10.66
C LEU A 389 -14.74 -0.05 -9.51
N GLN A 390 -15.00 -1.31 -9.16
CA GLN A 390 -15.66 -1.69 -7.92
C GLN A 390 -14.65 -2.37 -7.01
N LYS A 391 -14.71 -2.09 -5.71
CA LYS A 391 -13.99 -2.80 -4.63
C LYS A 391 -15.00 -3.21 -3.57
N ILE A 392 -14.97 -4.46 -3.10
CA ILE A 392 -15.81 -4.88 -1.96
C ILE A 392 -15.13 -4.63 -0.61
N ILE A 393 -15.91 -4.27 0.42
CA ILE A 393 -15.45 -4.23 1.82
C ILE A 393 -15.23 -5.65 2.37
N GLY A 394 -14.59 -5.76 3.53
CA GLY A 394 -14.22 -7.04 4.12
C GLY A 394 -12.83 -7.43 3.60
N PRO A 395 -12.70 -8.48 2.76
CA PRO A 395 -13.76 -9.43 2.30
C PRO A 395 -14.25 -10.36 3.42
N LEU A 396 -15.07 -11.37 3.13
CA LEU A 396 -15.32 -12.50 4.04
C LEU A 396 -14.39 -13.68 3.75
N SER A 397 -14.03 -13.87 2.49
CA SER A 397 -13.05 -14.85 2.03
C SER A 397 -11.71 -14.62 2.70
N ARG A 398 -11.11 -15.69 3.20
CA ARG A 398 -9.82 -15.69 3.89
C ARG A 398 -8.98 -16.85 3.39
N GLY A 399 -7.68 -16.65 3.31
CA GLY A 399 -6.70 -17.69 3.09
C GLY A 399 -5.56 -17.61 4.10
N ASN A 400 -4.35 -17.90 3.64
CA ASN A 400 -3.18 -18.11 4.46
C ASN A 400 -1.90 -17.70 3.74
N LEU A 401 -0.85 -17.51 4.54
CA LEU A 401 0.51 -17.21 4.14
C LEU A 401 1.43 -18.29 4.69
N GLU A 402 2.31 -18.79 3.84
CA GLU A 402 3.27 -19.85 4.17
C GLU A 402 4.66 -19.43 3.72
N LEU A 403 5.68 -19.86 4.47
CA LEU A 403 7.05 -19.72 3.99
C LEU A 403 7.27 -20.60 2.75
N GLU A 404 7.93 -20.04 1.75
CA GLU A 404 8.42 -20.79 0.59
C GLU A 404 9.89 -21.18 0.81
N THR A 405 10.70 -20.21 1.26
CA THR A 405 12.11 -20.39 1.60
C THR A 405 12.40 -19.86 3.00
N ARG A 406 13.65 -20.00 3.45
CA ARG A 406 14.17 -19.39 4.69
C ARG A 406 14.82 -18.02 4.46
N ASP A 407 14.91 -17.56 3.22
CA ASP A 407 15.46 -16.25 2.92
C ASP A 407 14.35 -15.19 3.11
N PRO A 408 14.53 -14.22 4.03
CA PRO A 408 13.53 -13.18 4.23
C PRO A 408 13.30 -12.32 2.97
N ASN A 409 14.24 -12.29 2.01
CA ASN A 409 14.12 -11.50 0.77
C ASN A 409 13.06 -12.06 -0.17
N ASP A 410 12.84 -13.37 -0.11
CA ASP A 410 11.87 -14.05 -0.95
C ASP A 410 10.45 -13.69 -0.53
N ASN A 411 9.54 -13.70 -1.49
CA ASN A 411 8.12 -13.59 -1.19
C ASN A 411 7.64 -14.89 -0.52
N PRO A 412 6.84 -14.81 0.55
CA PRO A 412 6.12 -15.98 1.03
C PRO A 412 5.03 -16.37 0.01
N ARG A 413 4.56 -17.62 0.09
CA ARG A 413 3.41 -18.10 -0.68
C ARG A 413 2.12 -17.62 -0.02
N VAL A 414 1.21 -17.02 -0.79
CA VAL A 414 -0.02 -16.42 -0.24
C VAL A 414 -1.26 -16.85 -1.01
N THR A 415 -2.28 -17.28 -0.28
CA THR A 415 -3.62 -17.60 -0.77
C THR A 415 -4.61 -16.62 -0.13
N PHE A 416 -5.50 -16.03 -0.93
CA PHE A 416 -6.58 -15.16 -0.46
C PHE A 416 -7.96 -15.79 -0.62
N ASN A 417 -8.10 -16.80 -1.49
CA ASN A 417 -9.36 -17.48 -1.77
C ASN A 417 -10.44 -16.54 -2.32
N TYR A 418 -10.11 -15.71 -3.33
CA TYR A 418 -11.05 -14.72 -3.89
C TYR A 418 -12.40 -15.35 -4.24
N PHE A 419 -13.48 -14.76 -3.71
CA PHE A 419 -14.87 -15.20 -3.92
C PHE A 419 -15.21 -16.62 -3.43
N LYS A 420 -14.41 -17.19 -2.51
CA LYS A 420 -14.77 -18.44 -1.85
C LYS A 420 -16.04 -18.31 -1.02
N ASP A 421 -16.24 -17.17 -0.37
CA ASP A 421 -17.54 -16.82 0.23
C ASP A 421 -18.46 -16.22 -0.84
N PRO A 422 -19.67 -16.78 -1.05
CA PRO A 422 -20.59 -16.32 -2.09
C PRO A 422 -21.07 -14.88 -1.89
N GLN A 423 -21.07 -14.35 -0.66
CA GLN A 423 -21.48 -12.96 -0.41
C GLN A 423 -20.48 -11.96 -1.00
N ASP A 424 -19.18 -12.30 -1.01
CA ASP A 424 -18.17 -11.46 -1.68
C ASP A 424 -18.45 -11.35 -3.18
N LEU A 425 -18.86 -12.47 -3.80
CA LEU A 425 -19.23 -12.49 -5.21
C LEU A 425 -20.50 -11.69 -5.48
N GLN A 426 -21.52 -11.83 -4.63
CA GLN A 426 -22.77 -11.05 -4.74
C GLN A 426 -22.49 -9.55 -4.65
N ARG A 427 -21.62 -9.11 -3.73
CA ARG A 427 -21.19 -7.71 -3.61
C ARG A 427 -20.45 -7.23 -4.86
N CYS A 428 -19.62 -8.08 -5.48
CA CYS A 428 -18.96 -7.75 -6.75
C CYS A 428 -19.99 -7.52 -7.86
N VAL A 429 -20.96 -8.43 -8.01
CA VAL A 429 -22.01 -8.32 -9.03
C VAL A 429 -22.83 -7.05 -8.87
N GLN A 430 -23.20 -6.71 -7.63
CA GLN A 430 -23.91 -5.47 -7.33
C GLN A 430 -23.05 -4.24 -7.63
N GLY A 431 -21.77 -4.26 -7.26
CA GLY A 431 -20.81 -3.21 -7.60
C GLY A 431 -20.68 -3.01 -9.11
N MET A 432 -20.50 -4.09 -9.88
CA MET A 432 -20.41 -4.01 -11.34
C MET A 432 -21.69 -3.48 -11.99
N ARG A 433 -22.87 -3.78 -11.44
CA ARG A 433 -24.13 -3.17 -11.89
C ARG A 433 -24.13 -1.67 -11.67
N THR A 434 -23.67 -1.19 -10.52
CA THR A 434 -23.55 0.25 -10.25
C THR A 434 -22.51 0.90 -11.18
N VAL A 435 -21.36 0.26 -11.42
CA VAL A 435 -20.38 0.74 -12.41
C VAL A 435 -21.03 0.92 -13.78
N ILE A 436 -21.80 -0.08 -14.25
CA ILE A 436 -22.49 -0.01 -15.54
C ILE A 436 -23.48 1.16 -15.58
N GLN A 437 -24.28 1.34 -14.52
CA GLN A 437 -25.23 2.45 -14.43
C GLN A 437 -24.54 3.81 -14.46
N VAL A 438 -23.40 3.98 -13.77
CA VAL A 438 -22.62 5.23 -13.81
C VAL A 438 -22.13 5.51 -15.23
N ILE A 439 -21.63 4.49 -15.95
CA ILE A 439 -21.17 4.62 -17.33
C ILE A 439 -22.32 4.94 -18.30
N GLU A 440 -23.57 4.60 -17.96
CA GLU A 440 -24.79 4.90 -18.73
C GLU A 440 -25.47 6.21 -18.34
N SER A 441 -25.02 6.86 -17.25
CA SER A 441 -25.60 8.10 -16.75
C SER A 441 -25.45 9.26 -17.73
N ARG A 442 -26.39 10.22 -17.66
CA ARG A 442 -26.31 11.47 -18.43
C ARG A 442 -25.07 12.26 -18.04
N ALA A 443 -24.74 12.31 -16.75
CA ALA A 443 -23.56 13.00 -16.25
C ALA A 443 -22.25 12.51 -16.90
N PHE A 444 -22.14 11.20 -17.16
CA PHE A 444 -20.93 10.60 -17.73
C PHE A 444 -20.92 10.53 -19.28
N SER A 445 -22.05 10.83 -19.92
CA SER A 445 -22.26 10.63 -21.36
C SER A 445 -21.23 11.29 -22.29
N THR A 446 -20.59 12.39 -21.87
CA THR A 446 -19.56 13.09 -22.66
C THR A 446 -18.26 12.31 -22.83
N PHE A 447 -18.01 11.34 -21.95
CA PHE A 447 -16.81 10.49 -21.93
C PHE A 447 -17.02 9.12 -22.54
N ARG A 448 -18.19 8.84 -23.13
CA ARG A 448 -18.51 7.57 -23.75
C ARG A 448 -18.96 7.76 -25.19
N TYR A 449 -18.54 6.86 -26.08
CA TYR A 449 -19.09 6.78 -27.43
C TYR A 449 -20.57 6.32 -27.38
N PRO A 450 -21.52 7.04 -27.98
CA PRO A 450 -22.94 6.68 -27.94
C PRO A 450 -23.26 5.28 -28.50
N THR A 451 -22.44 4.80 -29.43
CA THR A 451 -22.59 3.49 -30.08
C THR A 451 -21.90 2.35 -29.34
N LEU A 452 -21.07 2.64 -28.32
CA LEU A 452 -20.31 1.63 -27.61
C LEU A 452 -21.18 0.98 -26.52
N SER A 453 -21.50 -0.29 -26.69
CA SER A 453 -22.30 -1.06 -25.74
C SER A 453 -21.50 -1.49 -24.50
N VAL A 454 -22.19 -1.72 -23.38
CA VAL A 454 -21.57 -2.31 -22.17
C VAL A 454 -20.99 -3.69 -22.47
N GLN A 455 -21.65 -4.47 -23.33
CA GLN A 455 -21.16 -5.77 -23.77
C GLN A 455 -19.80 -5.67 -24.46
N THR A 456 -19.56 -4.60 -25.23
CA THR A 456 -18.26 -4.33 -25.83
C THR A 456 -17.20 -4.01 -24.77
N LEU A 457 -17.54 -3.25 -23.72
CA LEU A 457 -16.62 -2.96 -22.60
C LEU A 457 -16.23 -4.24 -21.84
N ILE A 458 -17.21 -5.13 -21.61
CA ILE A 458 -16.98 -6.45 -21.01
C ILE A 458 -16.04 -7.29 -21.89
N SER A 459 -16.27 -7.34 -23.20
CA SER A 459 -15.41 -8.07 -24.13
C SER A 459 -13.98 -7.53 -24.17
N ILE A 460 -13.81 -6.20 -24.12
CA ILE A 460 -12.48 -5.58 -23.99
C ILE A 460 -11.80 -6.08 -22.71
N MET A 461 -12.49 -6.03 -21.57
CA MET A 461 -11.93 -6.48 -20.30
C MET A 461 -11.54 -7.96 -20.28
N LEU A 462 -12.32 -8.83 -20.89
CA LEU A 462 -12.04 -10.27 -20.96
C LEU A 462 -10.84 -10.59 -21.86
N ALA A 463 -10.51 -9.72 -22.82
CA ALA A 463 -9.34 -9.85 -23.67
C ALA A 463 -8.05 -9.38 -22.98
N LEU A 464 -8.13 -8.66 -21.86
CA LEU A 464 -6.96 -8.15 -21.15
C LEU A 464 -6.37 -9.19 -20.19
N PRO A 465 -5.03 -9.35 -20.14
CA PRO A 465 -4.37 -10.34 -19.29
C PRO A 465 -4.23 -9.84 -17.83
N VAL A 466 -5.34 -9.46 -17.18
CA VAL A 466 -5.32 -8.80 -15.86
C VAL A 466 -4.95 -9.74 -14.69
N ASN A 467 -4.94 -11.04 -14.91
CA ASN A 467 -4.56 -12.08 -13.95
C ASN A 467 -4.24 -13.40 -14.71
N LEU A 468 -3.81 -14.43 -13.98
CA LEU A 468 -3.51 -15.78 -14.48
C LEU A 468 -4.70 -16.75 -14.34
N ARG A 469 -5.91 -16.24 -14.09
CA ARG A 469 -7.07 -17.10 -13.87
C ARG A 469 -7.65 -17.59 -15.21
N PRO A 470 -8.19 -18.82 -15.25
CA PRO A 470 -8.87 -19.34 -16.44
C PRO A 470 -10.03 -18.42 -16.86
N ARG A 471 -10.22 -18.28 -18.18
CA ARG A 471 -11.34 -17.54 -18.77
C ARG A 471 -12.43 -18.50 -19.23
N HIS A 472 -13.67 -18.15 -18.93
CA HIS A 472 -14.85 -18.93 -19.28
C HIS A 472 -15.70 -18.14 -20.26
N PHE A 473 -16.25 -18.82 -21.27
CA PHE A 473 -17.14 -18.20 -22.25
C PHE A 473 -18.36 -17.53 -21.60
N SER A 474 -18.87 -18.09 -20.51
CA SER A 474 -19.98 -17.53 -19.73
C SER A 474 -19.68 -16.14 -19.14
N ALA A 475 -18.40 -15.76 -18.95
CA ALA A 475 -18.02 -14.45 -18.44
C ALA A 475 -18.44 -13.29 -19.34
N ALA A 476 -18.65 -13.53 -20.63
CA ALA A 476 -19.18 -12.53 -21.54
C ALA A 476 -20.63 -12.13 -21.19
N PHE A 477 -21.41 -13.01 -20.58
CA PHE A 477 -22.86 -12.80 -20.37
C PHE A 477 -23.29 -12.91 -18.90
N SER A 478 -22.40 -13.32 -18.00
CA SER A 478 -22.64 -13.44 -16.56
C SER A 478 -21.69 -12.55 -15.79
N LEU A 479 -22.24 -11.57 -15.05
CA LEU A 479 -21.43 -10.72 -14.17
C LEU A 479 -20.78 -11.52 -13.03
N GLU A 480 -21.36 -12.64 -12.60
CA GLU A 480 -20.73 -13.53 -11.61
C GLU A 480 -19.45 -14.13 -12.16
N GLN A 481 -19.51 -14.72 -13.35
CA GLN A 481 -18.32 -15.28 -13.97
C GLN A 481 -17.33 -14.20 -14.40
N PHE A 482 -17.81 -13.03 -14.85
CA PHE A 482 -16.98 -11.87 -15.13
C PHE A 482 -16.18 -11.46 -13.88
N CYS A 483 -16.84 -11.36 -12.73
CA CYS A 483 -16.20 -11.06 -11.45
C CYS A 483 -15.07 -12.04 -11.15
N ILE A 484 -15.35 -13.35 -11.22
CA ILE A 484 -14.39 -14.42 -10.92
C ILE A 484 -13.18 -14.40 -11.88
N ASP A 485 -13.45 -14.24 -13.17
CA ASP A 485 -12.42 -14.35 -14.20
C ASP A 485 -11.54 -13.10 -14.25
N THR A 486 -12.11 -11.91 -14.03
CA THR A 486 -11.39 -10.62 -14.15
C THR A 486 -10.91 -10.05 -12.82
N VAL A 487 -11.03 -10.80 -11.71
CA VAL A 487 -10.64 -10.30 -10.39
C VAL A 487 -9.19 -9.82 -10.35
N MET A 488 -9.01 -8.67 -9.72
CA MET A 488 -7.73 -8.03 -9.48
C MET A 488 -7.60 -7.74 -7.99
N SER A 489 -6.36 -7.61 -7.53
CA SER A 489 -6.09 -7.00 -6.24
C SER A 489 -6.30 -5.48 -6.34
N ILE A 490 -6.88 -4.87 -5.30
CA ILE A 490 -6.78 -3.42 -5.07
C ILE A 490 -5.56 -3.06 -4.20
N TRP A 491 -4.68 -4.04 -3.95
CA TRP A 491 -3.48 -3.91 -3.12
C TRP A 491 -3.77 -3.51 -1.66
N HIS A 492 -4.94 -3.90 -1.13
CA HIS A 492 -5.37 -3.64 0.25
C HIS A 492 -5.36 -4.92 1.11
N TYR A 493 -4.44 -5.84 0.80
CA TYR A 493 -4.31 -7.08 1.55
C TYR A 493 -3.87 -6.85 3.00
N HIS A 494 -4.35 -7.70 3.89
CA HIS A 494 -4.19 -7.59 5.33
C HIS A 494 -4.37 -8.96 6.01
N GLY A 495 -4.14 -9.00 7.33
CA GLY A 495 -4.21 -10.24 8.12
C GLY A 495 -2.87 -10.98 8.23
N GLY A 496 -2.90 -12.15 8.86
CA GLY A 496 -1.71 -12.97 9.16
C GLY A 496 -1.19 -12.83 10.60
N CYS A 497 -1.47 -11.72 11.27
CA CYS A 497 -1.12 -11.48 12.68
C CYS A 497 -2.27 -10.84 13.46
N GLN A 498 -3.52 -11.29 13.26
CA GLN A 498 -4.69 -10.56 13.78
C GLN A 498 -4.70 -10.40 15.31
N VAL A 499 -5.24 -9.25 15.75
CA VAL A 499 -5.58 -8.97 17.15
C VAL A 499 -6.55 -10.03 17.67
N GLY A 500 -6.27 -10.56 18.86
CA GLY A 500 -7.01 -11.64 19.51
C GLY A 500 -6.66 -13.05 19.00
N ARG A 501 -5.77 -13.19 18.01
CA ARG A 501 -5.35 -14.49 17.46
C ARG A 501 -3.84 -14.70 17.51
N VAL A 502 -3.06 -13.69 17.13
CA VAL A 502 -1.59 -13.71 17.16
C VAL A 502 -1.03 -12.66 18.10
N VAL A 503 -1.68 -11.50 18.16
CA VAL A 503 -1.35 -10.44 19.11
C VAL A 503 -2.52 -10.15 20.05
N ASP A 504 -2.26 -9.61 21.24
CA ASP A 504 -3.29 -9.12 22.15
C ASP A 504 -3.83 -7.73 21.73
N HIS A 505 -4.72 -7.14 22.55
CA HIS A 505 -5.29 -5.81 22.30
C HIS A 505 -4.30 -4.65 22.49
N ASP A 506 -3.12 -4.93 23.03
CA ASP A 506 -1.99 -4.03 23.08
C ASP A 506 -0.96 -4.36 21.99
N TYR A 507 -1.33 -5.21 21.03
CA TYR A 507 -0.52 -5.58 19.88
C TYR A 507 0.76 -6.37 20.25
N LYS A 508 0.84 -6.92 21.46
CA LYS A 508 1.94 -7.81 21.91
C LYS A 508 1.72 -9.22 21.39
N VAL A 509 2.79 -9.86 20.92
CA VAL A 509 2.73 -11.23 20.41
C VAL A 509 2.39 -12.21 21.53
N LEU A 510 1.33 -12.99 21.33
CA LEU A 510 0.86 -13.94 22.33
C LEU A 510 1.92 -15.03 22.57
N GLY A 511 2.31 -15.19 23.84
CA GLY A 511 3.30 -16.19 24.26
C GLY A 511 4.75 -15.73 24.17
N VAL A 512 5.00 -14.47 23.81
CA VAL A 512 6.35 -13.89 23.68
C VAL A 512 6.39 -12.54 24.39
N ASP A 513 7.41 -12.33 25.21
CA ASP A 513 7.62 -11.05 25.88
C ASP A 513 8.45 -10.10 24.99
N THR A 514 8.26 -8.79 25.17
CA THR A 514 8.99 -7.69 24.51
C THR A 514 8.97 -7.71 22.98
N LEU A 515 7.90 -8.26 22.39
CA LEU A 515 7.67 -8.29 20.95
C LEU A 515 6.24 -7.83 20.60
N ARG A 516 6.10 -6.87 19.68
CA ARG A 516 4.81 -6.41 19.14
C ARG A 516 4.74 -6.50 17.61
N VAL A 517 3.53 -6.46 17.07
CA VAL A 517 3.27 -6.27 15.63
C VAL A 517 2.33 -5.08 15.45
N ILE A 518 2.74 -4.03 14.75
CA ILE A 518 1.94 -2.81 14.53
C ILE A 518 1.98 -2.47 13.03
N ASP A 519 1.13 -3.14 12.26
CA ASP A 519 0.91 -2.88 10.84
C ASP A 519 -0.39 -3.56 10.34
N GLY A 520 -0.60 -3.58 9.02
CA GLY A 520 -1.80 -4.15 8.39
C GLY A 520 -1.97 -5.66 8.58
N SER A 521 -0.96 -6.40 9.03
CA SER A 521 -1.11 -7.83 9.37
C SER A 521 -2.07 -8.05 10.54
N THR A 522 -2.28 -7.02 11.36
CA THR A 522 -3.09 -7.09 12.59
C THR A 522 -4.58 -6.82 12.35
N PHE A 523 -4.96 -6.37 11.15
CA PHE A 523 -6.34 -6.04 10.82
C PHE A 523 -7.21 -7.28 10.67
N ASN A 524 -8.43 -7.21 11.19
CA ASN A 524 -9.46 -8.25 11.05
C ASN A 524 -10.31 -8.07 9.76
N GLY A 525 -10.27 -6.89 9.17
CA GLY A 525 -10.97 -6.52 7.94
C GLY A 525 -10.48 -5.17 7.42
N SER A 526 -10.88 -4.79 6.20
CA SER A 526 -10.57 -3.46 5.66
C SER A 526 -11.23 -2.37 6.52
N PRO A 527 -10.47 -1.36 7.02
CA PRO A 527 -11.00 -0.34 7.94
C PRO A 527 -11.95 0.66 7.28
N GLY A 528 -12.02 0.68 5.94
CA GLY A 528 -12.81 1.60 5.14
C GLY A 528 -12.50 1.44 3.65
N THR A 529 -12.60 2.55 2.91
CA THR A 529 -12.29 2.59 1.46
C THR A 529 -10.81 2.36 1.17
N ASN A 530 -9.93 2.98 1.95
CA ASN A 530 -8.48 2.83 1.81
C ASN A 530 -7.80 2.70 3.20
N PRO A 531 -6.92 1.70 3.41
CA PRO A 531 -6.32 1.46 4.71
C PRO A 531 -5.15 2.40 5.06
N GLN A 532 -4.60 3.17 4.11
CA GLN A 532 -3.33 3.88 4.35
C GLN A 532 -3.40 4.89 5.49
N ALA A 533 -4.52 5.62 5.59
CA ALA A 533 -4.73 6.62 6.62
C ALA A 533 -4.73 5.94 7.99
N THR A 534 -5.45 4.83 8.10
CA THR A 534 -5.59 4.03 9.32
C THR A 534 -4.26 3.40 9.73
N LEU A 535 -3.39 3.02 8.80
CA LEU A 535 -2.07 2.50 9.11
C LEU A 535 -1.12 3.58 9.65
N MET A 536 -1.10 4.77 9.04
CA MET A 536 -0.31 5.89 9.56
C MET A 536 -0.83 6.33 10.93
N MET A 537 -2.15 6.42 11.08
CA MET A 537 -2.83 6.70 12.34
C MET A 537 -2.50 5.65 13.40
N LEU A 538 -2.53 4.35 13.07
CA LEU A 538 -2.22 3.26 13.99
C LEU A 538 -0.80 3.39 14.56
N GLY A 539 0.19 3.68 13.70
CA GLY A 539 1.57 3.89 14.15
C GLY A 539 1.68 5.01 15.18
N ARG A 540 1.04 6.16 14.90
CA ARG A 540 0.97 7.31 15.82
C ARG A 540 0.21 6.97 17.12
N TYR A 541 -0.96 6.36 17.00
CA TYR A 541 -1.84 5.97 18.09
C TYR A 541 -1.14 5.03 19.07
N MET A 542 -0.54 3.95 18.55
CA MET A 542 0.17 3.00 19.40
C MET A 542 1.45 3.58 19.98
N GLY A 543 2.17 4.43 19.25
CA GLY A 543 3.31 5.16 19.80
C GLY A 543 2.93 6.03 21.00
N GLN A 544 1.78 6.73 20.93
CA GLN A 544 1.28 7.52 22.06
C GLN A 544 0.88 6.65 23.24
N ARG A 545 0.19 5.53 23.00
CA ARG A 545 -0.15 4.57 24.06
C ARG A 545 1.09 4.01 24.77
N ILE A 546 2.08 3.56 24.01
CA ILE A 546 3.34 3.02 24.54
C ILE A 546 4.07 4.09 25.38
N LEU A 547 4.16 5.33 24.90
CA LEU A 547 4.78 6.41 25.66
C LEU A 547 4.00 6.77 26.92
N HIS A 548 2.67 6.75 26.88
CA HIS A 548 1.84 7.01 28.06
C HIS A 548 1.99 5.90 29.12
N GLU A 549 2.05 4.64 28.69
CA GLU A 549 2.33 3.50 29.58
C GLU A 549 3.73 3.59 30.20
N ARG A 550 4.73 4.01 29.40
CA ARG A 550 6.12 4.16 29.86
C ARG A 550 6.32 5.37 30.77
N PHE A 551 5.66 6.48 30.47
CA PHE A 551 5.80 7.76 31.16
C PHE A 551 4.43 8.34 31.56
N PRO A 552 3.72 7.73 32.52
CA PRO A 552 2.37 8.15 32.90
C PRO A 552 2.30 9.59 33.42
N ASN A 553 3.43 10.16 33.87
CA ASN A 553 3.55 11.54 34.35
C ASN A 553 4.22 12.50 33.35
N GLY A 554 4.41 12.10 32.08
CA GLY A 554 4.87 12.98 31.00
C GLY A 554 6.35 13.41 31.03
N LYS A 555 7.19 12.79 31.86
CA LYS A 555 8.65 13.03 31.89
C LYS A 555 9.43 11.72 31.96
N LYS A 556 10.60 11.74 31.31
CA LYS A 556 11.65 10.74 31.48
C LYS A 556 12.39 10.96 32.80
#